data_AF-A0AAD2DNU3-F1
#
_entry.id   AF-A0AAD2DNU3-F1
#
_cell.length_a   1.000
_cell.length_b   1.000
_cell.length_c   1.000
_cell.angle_alpha   90.00
_cell.angle_beta   90.00
_cell.angle_gamma   90.00
#
_symmetry.space_group_name_H-M   'P 1'
#
loop_
_entity.id
_entity.type
_entity.pdbx_description
1 polymer ?
#
loop_
_entity_poly.entity_id
_entity_poly.type
_entity_poly.pdbx_seq_one_letter_code
_entity_poly.pdbx_strand_id
1 'polypeptide(L)'
;MRRKVVPAATENGDTGDKQDQLLLSATICNGEDLGPFIRKAFVSGKPEILLRHLEQFRRYKESEIEDVCRAHYQDFIMAVDDLRSLLSDVDTLKSSLYDSNAKLQSVAVPLLTSLDSFSALYDSNAKLQSVAVPLLTALDSFVEARSKCRNIALAIRSLNICVQLMELCSRANFHLSEGNFYMALKCLDSIERDFLDKTPSSTLKRMMEKQIPAIRTHIERKVSKEFGDWLVEIRIVCRNLGQLAIGQASAARQREEELRIKQRQAEEQSRLSSRDCVYALEEDDDGNSGMVESGEDGFDLTPLYRAYHIHQTLGFEARFQKYYFENRKLQLTSDFQVSSMTPFLESHQTFFAQIAGFFIVEDRVLRTGGGLISKMEVENLWDTAVSKMCSVLEDQFSRMYTANHLLLIKDYVSLLGVTMRRYGFPIDALLDVLSKHRDKYHELLLSDCRKQIAEALAADKFEQMYMKKEYEYSMNVLSFQLQTSNIMPAFPFVAPFSSTVPDCCRIVRSFIEDSTQGRELKSLKIWTNLQHYDFQVGLLSQGATSPPRRAEWCKSMSKWVELPVLQLGIRNCAMK
;
A
#
# COMPACT_ATOMS: atom_id res chain seq x y z
N MET A 1 98.71 111.17 -35.73
CA MET A 1 100.04 111.48 -35.17
C MET A 1 101.05 111.25 -36.28
N ARG A 2 102.09 112.04 -36.55
CA ARG A 2 102.71 113.26 -35.99
C ARG A 2 103.89 113.55 -36.94
N ARG A 3 104.25 114.82 -37.21
CA ARG A 3 105.65 115.30 -37.06
C ARG A 3 105.82 116.76 -37.49
N LYS A 4 106.44 117.49 -36.58
CA LYS A 4 107.00 118.83 -36.63
C LYS A 4 108.51 118.64 -36.74
N VAL A 5 109.23 119.23 -37.69
CA VAL A 5 110.69 119.46 -37.56
C VAL A 5 111.15 120.70 -38.36
N VAL A 6 111.87 121.57 -37.65
CA VAL A 6 112.69 122.73 -38.06
C VAL A 6 114.18 122.32 -37.84
N PRO A 7 115.20 123.15 -38.13
CA PRO A 7 116.05 123.19 -39.33
C PRO A 7 117.53 122.85 -39.01
N ALA A 8 118.43 122.92 -40.01
CA ALA A 8 119.83 123.43 -39.95
C ALA A 8 120.50 123.12 -41.31
N ALA A 9 120.90 124.11 -42.13
CA ALA A 9 122.13 124.92 -42.02
C ALA A 9 123.36 123.99 -41.93
N THR A 10 124.25 123.90 -42.91
CA THR A 10 125.12 124.93 -43.54
C THR A 10 125.71 124.30 -44.84
N GLU A 11 126.33 124.94 -45.82
CA GLU A 11 127.03 126.22 -45.89
C GLU A 11 127.18 126.62 -47.37
N ASN A 12 126.99 127.93 -47.60
CA ASN A 12 127.71 128.81 -48.53
C ASN A 12 127.68 128.56 -50.04
N GLY A 13 126.69 129.21 -50.67
CA GLY A 13 126.68 129.58 -52.10
C GLY A 13 125.24 129.62 -52.61
N ASP A 14 124.68 130.82 -52.78
CA ASP A 14 123.33 131.11 -53.31
C ASP A 14 122.15 130.92 -52.32
N THR A 15 122.03 131.86 -51.37
CA THR A 15 121.07 131.90 -50.24
C THR A 15 119.60 132.15 -50.62
N GLY A 16 119.24 132.22 -51.91
CA GLY A 16 117.85 132.39 -52.36
C GLY A 16 117.09 131.08 -52.59
N ASP A 17 117.71 130.11 -53.28
CA ASP A 17 116.99 128.97 -53.89
C ASP A 17 116.62 127.85 -52.91
N LYS A 18 117.45 127.56 -51.89
CA LYS A 18 117.16 126.50 -50.89
C LYS A 18 116.00 126.82 -49.96
N GLN A 19 115.81 128.10 -49.64
CA GLN A 19 114.68 128.55 -48.81
C GLN A 19 113.36 128.39 -49.58
N ASP A 20 113.37 128.69 -50.88
CA ASP A 20 112.21 128.53 -51.76
C ASP A 20 111.84 127.04 -51.97
N GLN A 21 112.81 126.10 -51.99
CA GLN A 21 112.53 124.65 -52.08
C GLN A 21 111.77 124.10 -50.87
N LEU A 22 112.19 124.48 -49.66
CA LEU A 22 111.57 124.01 -48.42
C LEU A 22 110.15 124.55 -48.26
N LEU A 23 109.93 125.83 -48.57
CA LEU A 23 108.62 126.45 -48.55
C LEU A 23 107.64 125.83 -49.56
N LEU A 24 108.12 125.45 -50.75
CA LEU A 24 107.32 124.75 -51.77
C LEU A 24 106.88 123.36 -51.29
N SER A 25 107.80 122.59 -50.69
CA SER A 25 107.47 121.25 -50.18
C SER A 25 106.42 121.29 -49.05
N ALA A 26 106.49 122.31 -48.19
CA ALA A 26 105.53 122.52 -47.11
C ALA A 26 104.15 122.96 -47.63
N THR A 27 104.10 123.90 -48.60
CA THR A 27 102.83 124.34 -49.22
C THR A 27 102.13 123.19 -49.96
N ILE A 28 102.86 122.32 -50.66
CA ILE A 28 102.27 121.14 -51.33
C ILE A 28 101.76 120.12 -50.32
N CYS A 29 102.50 119.85 -49.24
CA CYS A 29 102.04 118.93 -48.19
C CYS A 29 100.81 119.46 -47.44
N ASN A 30 100.65 120.79 -47.37
CA ASN A 30 99.53 121.45 -46.70
C ASN A 30 98.37 121.80 -47.65
N GLY A 31 98.55 121.68 -48.97
CA GLY A 31 97.52 121.94 -49.99
C GLY A 31 97.26 123.41 -50.32
N GLU A 32 98.25 124.30 -50.14
CA GLU A 32 98.11 125.76 -50.32
C GLU A 32 98.44 126.25 -51.75
N ASP A 33 97.97 127.45 -52.14
CA ASP A 33 98.05 127.98 -53.50
C ASP A 33 99.50 128.24 -53.97
N LEU A 34 99.88 127.56 -55.05
CA LEU A 34 101.22 127.61 -55.66
C LEU A 34 101.44 128.84 -56.55
N GLY A 35 100.39 129.63 -56.81
CA GLY A 35 100.43 130.83 -57.64
C GLY A 35 101.57 131.82 -57.35
N PRO A 36 101.93 132.11 -56.08
CA PRO A 36 103.03 133.04 -55.76
C PRO A 36 104.41 132.53 -56.19
N PHE A 37 104.69 131.22 -56.05
CA PHE A 37 105.97 130.62 -56.44
C PHE A 37 106.11 130.51 -57.97
N ILE A 38 105.03 130.16 -58.65
CA ILE A 38 104.97 130.18 -60.12
C ILE A 38 105.20 131.60 -60.63
N ARG A 39 104.50 132.60 -60.06
CA ARG A 39 104.64 134.00 -60.48
C ARG A 39 106.05 134.55 -60.21
N LYS A 40 106.66 134.22 -59.06
CA LYS A 40 108.06 134.59 -58.71
C LYS A 40 109.07 133.98 -59.68
N ALA A 41 108.91 132.70 -60.06
CA ALA A 41 109.82 132.00 -60.96
C ALA A 41 109.77 132.49 -62.42
N PHE A 42 108.59 132.92 -62.89
CA PHE A 42 108.43 133.50 -64.24
C PHE A 42 108.89 134.97 -64.32
N VAL A 43 108.70 135.78 -63.27
CA VAL A 43 109.17 137.18 -63.23
C VAL A 43 110.69 137.28 -63.08
N SER A 44 111.34 136.33 -62.41
CA SER A 44 112.81 136.26 -62.28
C SER A 44 113.52 135.65 -63.51
N GLY A 45 112.77 135.25 -64.54
CA GLY A 45 113.30 134.69 -65.79
C GLY A 45 113.92 133.30 -65.65
N LYS A 46 113.69 132.57 -64.54
CA LYS A 46 114.28 131.24 -64.28
C LYS A 46 113.21 130.19 -63.83
N PRO A 47 112.30 129.76 -64.71
CA PRO A 47 111.25 128.78 -64.36
C PRO A 47 111.76 127.34 -64.13
N GLU A 48 112.93 126.98 -64.67
CA GLU A 48 113.52 125.63 -64.56
C GLU A 48 113.80 125.20 -63.11
N ILE A 49 114.11 126.15 -62.22
CA ILE A 49 114.44 125.88 -60.82
C ILE A 49 113.20 125.35 -60.07
N LEU A 50 112.01 125.89 -60.37
CA LEU A 50 110.75 125.47 -59.75
C LEU A 50 110.36 124.04 -60.19
N LEU A 51 110.52 123.72 -61.48
CA LEU A 51 110.28 122.38 -62.01
C LEU A 51 111.18 121.34 -61.35
N ARG A 52 112.47 121.66 -61.18
CA ARG A 52 113.41 120.76 -60.51
C ARG A 52 113.02 120.47 -59.06
N HIS A 53 112.52 121.47 -58.34
CA HIS A 53 112.03 121.28 -56.98
C HIS A 53 110.76 120.41 -56.91
N LEU A 54 109.83 120.55 -57.87
CA LEU A 54 108.63 119.70 -57.95
C LEU A 54 108.95 118.23 -58.30
N GLU A 55 109.85 117.99 -59.24
CA GLU A 55 110.26 116.63 -59.61
C GLU A 55 110.93 115.89 -58.44
N GLN A 56 111.73 116.61 -57.65
CA GLN A 56 112.41 116.03 -56.50
C GLN A 56 111.43 115.65 -55.39
N PHE A 57 110.37 116.45 -55.18
CA PHE A 57 109.29 116.12 -54.26
C PHE A 57 108.48 114.89 -54.69
N ARG A 58 108.17 114.77 -55.99
CA ARG A 58 107.47 113.59 -56.53
C ARG A 58 108.22 112.30 -56.25
N ARG A 59 109.53 112.26 -56.55
CA ARG A 59 110.36 111.05 -56.35
C ARG A 59 110.42 110.63 -54.88
N TYR A 60 110.48 111.60 -53.96
CA TYR A 60 110.44 111.32 -52.53
C TYR A 60 109.13 110.63 -52.11
N LYS A 61 107.99 111.09 -52.62
CA LYS A 61 106.68 110.48 -52.31
C LYS A 61 106.47 109.11 -52.96
N GLU A 62 106.98 108.89 -54.17
CA GLU A 62 106.94 107.55 -54.79
C GLU A 62 107.77 106.53 -53.97
N SER A 63 108.94 106.92 -53.45
CA SER A 63 109.75 106.06 -52.57
C SER A 63 109.06 105.75 -51.23
N GLU A 64 108.34 106.73 -50.65
CA GLU A 64 107.63 106.53 -49.38
C GLU A 64 106.49 105.49 -49.53
N ILE A 65 105.80 105.49 -50.67
CA ILE A 65 104.72 104.51 -50.95
C ILE A 65 105.31 103.11 -51.15
N GLU A 66 106.43 102.97 -51.87
CA GLU A 66 107.09 101.68 -52.06
C GLU A 66 107.55 101.06 -50.73
N ASP A 67 108.08 101.85 -49.81
CA ASP A 67 108.52 101.35 -48.50
C ASP A 67 107.34 100.85 -47.64
N VAL A 68 106.19 101.54 -47.67
CA VAL A 68 104.98 101.10 -46.95
C VAL A 68 104.42 99.80 -47.54
N CYS A 69 104.37 99.68 -48.87
CA CYS A 69 103.93 98.45 -49.53
C CYS A 69 104.90 97.28 -49.29
N ARG A 70 106.22 97.55 -49.24
CA ARG A 70 107.24 96.53 -48.94
C ARG A 70 107.22 96.09 -47.48
N ALA A 71 106.85 96.96 -46.55
CA ALA A 71 106.77 96.62 -45.13
C ALA A 71 105.60 95.69 -44.78
N HIS A 72 104.50 95.69 -45.55
CA HIS A 72 103.24 95.06 -45.15
C HIS A 72 102.66 93.99 -46.12
N TYR A 73 103.38 93.60 -47.18
CA TYR A 73 102.83 92.61 -48.14
C TYR A 73 102.67 91.19 -47.55
N GLN A 74 103.56 90.77 -46.64
CA GLN A 74 103.52 89.45 -46.00
C GLN A 74 102.28 89.29 -45.10
N ASP A 75 101.98 90.29 -44.27
CA ASP A 75 100.83 90.26 -43.35
C ASP A 75 99.49 90.17 -44.11
N PHE A 76 99.39 90.85 -45.26
CA PHE A 76 98.20 90.80 -46.11
C PHE A 76 97.98 89.41 -46.74
N ILE A 77 99.05 88.76 -47.22
CA ILE A 77 98.94 87.41 -47.80
C ILE A 77 98.54 86.40 -46.73
N MET A 78 99.14 86.44 -45.53
CA MET A 78 98.75 85.54 -44.45
C MET A 78 97.29 85.74 -44.05
N ALA A 79 96.80 86.98 -43.96
CA ALA A 79 95.39 87.24 -43.63
C ALA A 79 94.42 86.68 -44.69
N VAL A 80 94.79 86.70 -45.98
CA VAL A 80 93.99 86.11 -47.07
C VAL A 80 94.01 84.58 -47.02
N ASP A 81 95.16 83.97 -46.74
CA ASP A 81 95.28 82.53 -46.60
C ASP A 81 94.52 82.00 -45.37
N ASP A 82 94.57 82.72 -44.24
CA ASP A 82 93.78 82.42 -43.04
C ASP A 82 92.27 82.49 -43.32
N LEU A 83 91.81 83.49 -44.09
CA LEU A 83 90.41 83.62 -44.48
C LEU A 83 89.95 82.49 -45.40
N ARG A 84 90.83 82.02 -46.29
CA ARG A 84 90.58 80.88 -47.16
C ARG A 84 90.57 79.56 -46.40
N SER A 85 91.46 79.39 -45.41
CA SER A 85 91.43 78.24 -44.50
C SER A 85 90.12 78.23 -43.70
N LEU A 86 89.72 79.38 -43.15
CA LEU A 86 88.46 79.54 -42.44
C LEU A 86 87.25 79.18 -43.31
N LEU A 87 87.24 79.55 -44.59
CA LEU A 87 86.18 79.15 -45.52
C LEU A 87 86.13 77.63 -45.71
N SER A 88 87.28 76.97 -45.86
CA SER A 88 87.37 75.51 -45.93
C SER A 88 86.88 74.85 -44.62
N ASP A 89 87.26 75.39 -43.48
CA ASP A 89 86.82 74.90 -42.16
C ASP A 89 85.32 75.12 -41.95
N VAL A 90 84.77 76.22 -42.46
CA VAL A 90 83.32 76.50 -42.45
C VAL A 90 82.56 75.52 -43.35
N ASP A 91 83.08 75.20 -44.55
CA ASP A 91 82.44 74.24 -45.45
C ASP A 91 82.51 72.79 -44.91
N THR A 92 83.61 72.42 -44.27
CA THR A 92 83.73 71.12 -43.59
C THR A 92 82.79 71.03 -42.39
N LEU A 93 82.71 72.10 -41.57
CA LEU A 93 81.76 72.18 -40.45
C LEU A 93 80.31 72.10 -40.94
N LYS A 94 79.98 72.82 -42.02
CA LYS A 94 78.66 72.78 -42.65
C LYS A 94 78.31 71.37 -43.09
N SER A 95 79.21 70.69 -43.78
CA SER A 95 79.03 69.30 -44.22
C SER A 95 78.83 68.36 -43.02
N SER A 96 79.64 68.50 -41.97
CA SER A 96 79.51 67.73 -40.73
C SER A 96 78.18 67.99 -40.00
N LEU A 97 77.67 69.23 -40.03
CA LEU A 97 76.36 69.57 -39.48
C LEU A 97 75.23 68.96 -40.31
N TYR A 98 75.31 68.98 -41.64
CA TYR A 98 74.34 68.31 -42.50
C TYR A 98 74.33 66.79 -42.27
N ASP A 99 75.50 66.16 -42.20
CA ASP A 99 75.62 64.71 -41.93
C ASP A 99 75.09 64.35 -40.54
N SER A 100 75.39 65.18 -39.53
CA SER A 100 74.88 64.98 -38.17
C SER A 100 73.35 65.16 -38.11
N ASN A 101 72.80 66.16 -38.79
CA ASN A 101 71.36 66.37 -38.88
C ASN A 101 70.67 65.24 -39.66
N ALA A 102 71.27 64.74 -40.74
CA ALA A 102 70.75 63.61 -41.51
C ALA A 102 70.73 62.33 -40.67
N LYS A 103 71.81 62.04 -39.93
CA LYS A 103 71.86 60.91 -38.98
C LYS A 103 70.82 61.06 -37.88
N LEU A 104 70.69 62.25 -37.28
CA LEU A 104 69.71 62.51 -36.22
C LEU A 104 68.28 62.32 -36.73
N GLN A 105 67.95 62.84 -37.92
CA GLN A 105 66.64 62.62 -38.54
C GLN A 105 66.40 61.14 -38.89
N SER A 106 67.41 60.41 -39.39
CA SER A 106 67.29 58.99 -39.73
C SER A 106 66.95 58.10 -38.54
N VAL A 107 67.32 58.54 -37.32
CA VAL A 107 67.02 57.82 -36.07
C VAL A 107 65.74 58.36 -35.41
N ALA A 108 65.56 59.68 -35.38
CA ALA A 108 64.43 60.32 -34.72
C ALA A 108 63.09 60.03 -35.41
N VAL A 109 63.06 59.98 -36.75
CA VAL A 109 61.81 59.74 -37.50
C VAL A 109 61.24 58.33 -37.23
N PRO A 110 62.02 57.23 -37.35
CA PRO A 110 61.53 55.90 -36.99
C PRO A 110 61.11 55.80 -35.52
N LEU A 111 61.85 56.41 -34.59
CA LEU A 111 61.47 56.44 -33.17
C LEU A 111 60.13 57.14 -32.94
N LEU A 112 59.88 58.26 -33.62
CA LEU A 112 58.61 58.98 -33.55
C LEU A 112 57.46 58.11 -34.07
N THR A 113 57.64 57.46 -35.23
CA THR A 113 56.62 56.54 -35.78
C THR A 113 56.36 55.33 -34.86
N SER A 114 57.40 54.82 -34.20
CA SER A 114 57.26 53.75 -33.20
C SER A 114 56.49 54.24 -31.98
N LEU A 115 56.72 55.47 -31.52
CA LEU A 115 56.01 56.07 -30.40
C LEU A 115 54.52 56.26 -30.73
N ASP A 116 54.20 56.74 -31.93
CA ASP A 116 52.83 56.88 -32.41
C ASP A 116 52.11 55.52 -32.47
N SER A 117 52.81 54.48 -32.95
CA SER A 117 52.27 53.12 -32.96
C SER A 117 52.01 52.57 -31.55
N PHE A 118 52.88 52.91 -30.58
CA PHE A 118 52.72 52.50 -29.19
C PHE A 118 51.55 53.23 -28.52
N SER A 119 51.35 54.51 -28.83
CA SER A 119 50.18 55.27 -28.39
C SER A 119 48.88 54.66 -28.95
N ALA A 120 48.86 54.28 -30.23
CA ALA A 120 47.70 53.63 -30.83
C ALA A 120 47.39 52.27 -30.18
N LEU A 121 48.43 51.48 -29.84
CA LEU A 121 48.26 50.23 -29.09
C LEU A 121 47.73 50.48 -27.67
N TYR A 122 48.21 51.52 -27.00
CA TYR A 122 47.70 51.93 -25.68
C TYR A 122 46.21 52.29 -25.73
N ASP A 123 45.80 53.08 -26.71
CA ASP A 123 44.38 53.45 -26.91
C ASP A 123 43.51 52.23 -27.23
N SER A 124 44.02 51.31 -28.06
CA SER A 124 43.30 50.07 -28.36
C SER A 124 43.17 49.16 -27.13
N ASN A 125 44.21 49.07 -26.30
CA ASN A 125 44.17 48.31 -25.05
C ASN A 125 43.20 48.96 -24.04
N ALA A 126 43.19 50.29 -23.94
CA ALA A 126 42.23 51.02 -23.11
C ALA A 126 40.78 50.77 -23.57
N LYS A 127 40.52 50.77 -24.88
CA LYS A 127 39.21 50.41 -25.45
C LYS A 127 38.85 48.95 -25.13
N LEU A 128 39.76 48.01 -25.32
CA LEU A 128 39.54 46.60 -24.97
C LEU A 128 39.20 46.43 -23.48
N GLN A 129 39.96 47.05 -22.59
CA GLN A 129 39.69 47.02 -21.14
C GLN A 129 38.32 47.65 -20.81
N SER A 130 37.97 48.76 -21.46
CA SER A 130 36.68 49.43 -21.26
C SER A 130 35.47 48.57 -21.65
N VAL A 131 35.64 47.59 -22.54
CA VAL A 131 34.59 46.64 -22.94
C VAL A 131 34.67 45.33 -22.14
N ALA A 132 35.89 44.84 -21.90
CA ALA A 132 36.12 43.56 -21.21
C ALA A 132 35.68 43.60 -19.74
N VAL A 133 35.94 44.70 -19.03
CA VAL A 133 35.59 44.82 -17.60
C VAL A 133 34.07 44.81 -17.38
N PRO A 134 33.25 45.60 -18.12
CA PRO A 134 31.79 45.49 -18.06
C PRO A 134 31.27 44.11 -18.47
N LEU A 135 31.91 43.44 -19.44
CA LEU A 135 31.50 42.11 -19.87
C LEU A 135 31.74 41.05 -18.79
N LEU A 136 32.88 41.12 -18.10
CA LEU A 136 33.20 40.23 -16.97
C LEU A 136 32.22 40.41 -15.82
N THR A 137 31.92 41.66 -15.45
CA THR A 137 30.93 41.95 -14.41
C THR A 137 29.52 41.50 -14.80
N ALA A 138 29.13 41.65 -16.07
CA ALA A 138 27.88 41.10 -16.58
C ALA A 138 27.87 39.56 -16.51
N LEU A 139 28.98 38.89 -16.85
CA LEU A 139 29.11 37.44 -16.77
C LEU A 139 29.00 36.93 -15.32
N ASP A 140 29.66 37.58 -14.37
CA ASP A 140 29.55 37.24 -12.94
C ASP A 140 28.11 37.38 -12.46
N SER A 141 27.44 38.49 -12.81
CA SER A 141 26.03 38.69 -12.47
C SER A 141 25.11 37.62 -13.08
N PHE A 142 25.42 37.16 -14.31
CA PHE A 142 24.69 36.09 -14.98
C PHE A 142 24.90 34.73 -14.31
N VAL A 143 26.13 34.40 -13.91
CA VAL A 143 26.43 33.15 -13.19
C VAL A 143 25.73 33.14 -11.84
N GLU A 144 25.74 34.26 -11.11
CA GLU A 144 24.98 34.40 -9.88
C GLU A 144 23.49 34.20 -10.10
N ALA A 145 22.90 34.89 -11.09
CA ALA A 145 21.48 34.75 -11.42
C ALA A 145 21.14 33.30 -11.79
N ARG A 146 21.97 32.63 -12.58
CA ARG A 146 21.79 31.22 -12.96
C ARG A 146 21.87 30.28 -11.76
N SER A 147 22.77 30.54 -10.81
CA SER A 147 22.86 29.76 -9.56
C SER A 147 21.60 29.92 -8.71
N LYS A 148 21.07 31.14 -8.59
CA LYS A 148 19.82 31.45 -7.89
C LYS A 148 18.64 30.76 -8.58
N CYS A 149 18.53 30.84 -9.91
CA CYS A 149 17.50 30.14 -10.67
C CYS A 149 17.57 28.62 -10.47
N ARG A 150 18.77 28.02 -10.44
CA ARG A 150 18.93 26.59 -10.17
C ARG A 150 18.45 26.22 -8.77
N ASN A 151 18.82 27.01 -7.76
CA ASN A 151 18.39 26.78 -6.37
C ASN A 151 16.87 26.91 -6.23
N ILE A 152 16.26 27.90 -6.88
CA ILE A 152 14.80 28.07 -6.93
C ILE A 152 14.14 26.86 -7.59
N ALA A 153 14.66 26.36 -8.71
CA ALA A 153 14.12 25.18 -9.38
C ALA A 153 14.18 23.92 -8.51
N LEU A 154 15.28 23.72 -7.77
CA LEU A 154 15.42 22.62 -6.81
C LEU A 154 14.45 22.77 -5.64
N ALA A 155 14.26 23.98 -5.13
CA ALA A 155 13.30 24.28 -4.07
C ALA A 155 11.86 24.00 -4.51
N ILE A 156 11.47 24.42 -5.72
CA ILE A 156 10.14 24.14 -6.29
C ILE A 156 9.92 22.62 -6.42
N ARG A 157 10.91 21.88 -6.97
CA ARG A 157 10.81 20.41 -7.08
C ARG A 157 10.66 19.75 -5.70
N SER A 158 11.40 20.22 -4.71
CA SER A 158 11.35 19.71 -3.33
C SER A 158 10.00 20.00 -2.68
N LEU A 159 9.45 21.21 -2.88
CA LEU A 159 8.13 21.59 -2.41
C LEU A 159 7.02 20.75 -3.04
N ASN A 160 7.08 20.48 -4.35
CA ASN A 160 6.10 19.63 -5.02
C ASN A 160 6.05 18.21 -4.44
N ILE A 161 7.22 17.63 -4.10
CA ILE A 161 7.29 16.33 -3.42
C ILE A 161 6.64 16.41 -2.04
N CYS A 162 6.92 17.46 -1.27
CA CYS A 162 6.32 17.68 0.04
C CYS A 162 4.80 17.85 -0.03
N VAL A 163 4.28 18.57 -1.04
CA VAL A 163 2.82 18.76 -1.22
C VAL A 163 2.13 17.43 -1.50
N GLN A 164 2.64 16.64 -2.44
CA GLN A 164 2.09 15.31 -2.76
C GLN A 164 2.14 14.37 -1.54
N LEU A 165 3.22 14.42 -0.78
CA LEU A 165 3.38 13.63 0.43
C LEU A 165 2.40 14.06 1.53
N MET A 166 2.19 15.35 1.73
CA MET A 166 1.20 15.87 2.68
C MET A 166 -0.23 15.50 2.28
N GLU A 167 -0.54 15.51 0.99
CA GLU A 167 -1.84 15.06 0.46
C GLU A 167 -2.07 13.57 0.75
N LEU A 168 -1.08 12.71 0.49
CA LEU A 168 -1.18 11.28 0.83
C LEU A 168 -1.32 11.04 2.32
N CYS A 169 -0.58 11.77 3.16
CA CYS A 169 -0.71 11.71 4.62
C CYS A 169 -2.11 12.16 5.07
N SER A 170 -2.64 13.23 4.49
CA SER A 170 -4.01 13.70 4.76
C SER A 170 -5.04 12.64 4.40
N ARG A 171 -4.91 12.02 3.22
CA ARG A 171 -5.80 10.94 2.78
C ARG A 171 -5.70 9.70 3.66
N ALA A 172 -4.49 9.32 4.10
CA ALA A 172 -4.31 8.23 5.05
C ALA A 172 -5.02 8.51 6.39
N ASN A 173 -4.89 9.75 6.91
CA ASN A 173 -5.58 10.19 8.12
C ASN A 173 -7.11 10.19 7.95
N PHE A 174 -7.61 10.60 6.79
CA PHE A 174 -9.04 10.55 6.47
C PHE A 174 -9.56 9.10 6.51
N HIS A 175 -8.91 8.17 5.82
CA HIS A 175 -9.29 6.77 5.84
C HIS A 175 -9.18 6.12 7.23
N LEU A 176 -8.21 6.53 8.05
CA LEU A 176 -8.11 6.10 9.45
C LEU A 176 -9.31 6.57 10.27
N SER A 177 -9.78 7.79 10.04
CA SER A 177 -10.93 8.37 10.76
C SER A 177 -12.26 7.71 10.36
N GLU A 178 -12.44 7.37 9.08
CA GLU A 178 -13.62 6.66 8.59
C GLU A 178 -13.63 5.16 8.95
N GLY A 179 -12.49 4.61 9.38
CA GLY A 179 -12.34 3.18 9.64
C GLY A 179 -11.98 2.36 8.38
N ASN A 180 -11.70 2.99 7.24
CA ASN A 180 -11.25 2.33 6.02
C ASN A 180 -9.78 1.89 6.10
N PHE A 181 -9.46 0.93 6.98
CA PHE A 181 -8.10 0.52 7.31
C PHE A 181 -7.29 -0.01 6.12
N TYR A 182 -7.91 -0.76 5.20
CA TYR A 182 -7.20 -1.28 4.03
C TYR A 182 -6.70 -0.14 3.11
N MET A 183 -7.57 0.84 2.83
CA MET A 183 -7.19 2.01 2.02
C MET A 183 -6.13 2.86 2.73
N ALA A 184 -6.22 2.96 4.06
CA ALA A 184 -5.19 3.61 4.87
C ALA A 184 -3.83 2.91 4.73
N LEU A 185 -3.79 1.58 4.86
CA LEU A 185 -2.56 0.79 4.67
C LEU A 185 -1.99 0.97 3.25
N LYS A 186 -2.82 0.91 2.22
CA LYS A 186 -2.39 1.15 0.83
C LYS A 186 -1.79 2.55 0.62
N CYS A 187 -2.35 3.57 1.29
CA CYS A 187 -1.76 4.90 1.28
C CYS A 187 -0.40 4.92 1.98
N LEU A 188 -0.26 4.27 3.14
CA LEU A 188 1.02 4.16 3.87
C LEU A 188 2.07 3.41 3.07
N ASP A 189 1.69 2.33 2.37
CA ASP A 189 2.62 1.57 1.52
C ASP A 189 3.07 2.40 0.31
N SER A 190 2.17 3.20 -0.26
CA SER A 190 2.53 4.13 -1.34
C SER A 190 3.49 5.22 -0.85
N ILE A 191 3.25 5.73 0.36
CA ILE A 191 4.14 6.70 1.02
C ILE A 191 5.54 6.10 1.24
N GLU A 192 5.61 4.87 1.76
CA GLU A 192 6.87 4.16 2.05
C GLU A 192 7.65 3.84 0.78
N ARG A 193 6.99 3.31 -0.26
CA ARG A 193 7.64 2.95 -1.51
C ARG A 193 8.08 4.17 -2.34
N ASP A 194 7.22 5.18 -2.45
CA ASP A 194 7.40 6.21 -3.48
C ASP A 194 8.10 7.47 -2.96
N PHE A 195 8.03 7.76 -1.65
CA PHE A 195 8.45 9.03 -1.05
C PHE A 195 9.52 8.94 0.05
N LEU A 196 9.72 7.78 0.68
CA LEU A 196 10.62 7.66 1.84
C LEU A 196 12.09 7.95 1.51
N ASP A 197 12.53 7.65 0.28
CA ASP A 197 13.87 7.98 -0.22
C ASP A 197 13.95 9.35 -0.91
N LYS A 198 12.83 9.85 -1.44
CA LYS A 198 12.78 11.12 -2.19
C LYS A 198 12.52 12.34 -1.30
N THR A 199 12.25 12.14 -0.02
CA THR A 199 11.92 13.21 0.91
C THR A 199 13.16 14.07 1.22
N PRO A 200 13.15 15.38 0.90
CA PRO A 200 14.32 16.24 1.10
C PRO A 200 14.56 16.61 2.58
N SER A 201 13.52 16.58 3.41
CA SER A 201 13.58 16.92 4.84
C SER A 201 13.85 15.68 5.69
N SER A 202 15.00 15.66 6.38
CA SER A 202 15.37 14.58 7.30
C SER A 202 14.41 14.48 8.49
N THR A 203 13.86 15.60 8.98
CA THR A 203 12.88 15.61 10.06
C THR A 203 11.59 14.92 9.65
N LEU A 204 11.09 15.21 8.44
CA LEU A 204 9.86 14.64 7.93
C LEU A 204 10.02 13.14 7.64
N LYS A 205 11.16 12.75 7.05
CA LYS A 205 11.53 11.35 6.86
C LYS A 205 11.54 10.58 8.20
N ARG A 206 12.25 11.08 9.22
CA ARG A 206 12.30 10.46 10.55
C ARG A 206 10.93 10.39 11.22
N MET A 207 10.09 11.40 11.02
CA MET A 207 8.71 11.38 11.52
C MET A 207 7.92 10.23 10.88
N MET A 208 8.02 10.06 9.57
CA MET A 208 7.32 9.00 8.84
C MET A 208 7.83 7.60 9.21
N GLU A 209 9.14 7.42 9.30
CA GLU A 209 9.77 6.17 9.76
C GLU A 209 9.27 5.74 11.14
N LYS A 210 8.93 6.70 12.02
CA LYS A 210 8.36 6.41 13.34
C LYS A 210 6.84 6.23 13.31
N GLN A 211 6.12 7.05 12.56
CA GLN A 211 4.66 7.08 12.57
C GLN A 211 4.03 5.97 11.74
N ILE A 212 4.61 5.58 10.60
CA ILE A 212 4.07 4.51 9.76
C ILE A 212 3.96 3.18 10.55
N PRO A 213 5.00 2.70 11.26
CA PRO A 213 4.87 1.52 12.11
C PRO A 213 3.85 1.71 13.24
N ALA A 214 3.82 2.89 13.88
CA ALA A 214 2.87 3.17 14.95
C ALA A 214 1.41 3.09 14.49
N ILE A 215 1.12 3.58 13.27
CA ILE A 215 -0.20 3.48 12.64
C ILE A 215 -0.52 2.02 12.28
N ARG A 216 0.42 1.26 11.72
CA ARG A 216 0.22 -0.17 11.43
C ARG A 216 -0.15 -0.95 12.70
N THR A 217 0.57 -0.74 13.81
CA THR A 217 0.25 -1.35 15.11
C THR A 217 -1.07 -0.85 15.70
N HIS A 218 -1.48 0.39 15.41
CA HIS A 218 -2.80 0.89 15.81
C HIS A 218 -3.92 0.20 15.05
N ILE A 219 -3.78 0.05 13.72
CA ILE A 219 -4.72 -0.68 12.87
C ILE A 219 -4.81 -2.14 13.32
N GLU A 220 -3.67 -2.83 13.52
CA GLU A 220 -3.63 -4.21 14.01
C GLU A 220 -4.43 -4.38 15.31
N ARG A 221 -4.22 -3.49 16.30
CA ARG A 221 -4.94 -3.53 17.57
C ARG A 221 -6.44 -3.29 17.41
N LYS A 222 -6.84 -2.33 16.58
CA LYS A 222 -8.25 -2.01 16.36
C LYS A 222 -8.99 -3.14 15.66
N VAL A 223 -8.37 -3.72 14.63
CA VAL A 223 -8.88 -4.89 13.90
C VAL A 223 -8.93 -6.13 14.79
N SER A 224 -7.91 -6.36 15.62
CA SER A 224 -7.91 -7.47 16.59
C SER A 224 -9.02 -7.33 17.63
N LYS A 225 -9.33 -6.10 18.04
CA LYS A 225 -10.47 -5.83 18.93
C LYS A 225 -11.80 -6.09 18.23
N GLU A 226 -12.01 -5.56 17.01
CA GLU A 226 -13.22 -5.81 16.22
C GLU A 226 -13.44 -7.32 15.99
N PHE A 227 -12.37 -8.06 15.71
CA PHE A 227 -12.43 -9.52 15.60
C PHE A 227 -12.73 -10.21 16.93
N GLY A 228 -12.17 -9.74 18.05
CA GLY A 228 -12.49 -10.24 19.38
C GLY A 228 -13.96 -10.03 19.77
N ASP A 229 -14.52 -8.86 19.45
CA ASP A 229 -15.94 -8.55 19.65
C ASP A 229 -16.82 -9.47 18.76
N TRP A 230 -16.42 -9.66 17.50
CA TRP A 230 -17.07 -10.61 16.59
C TRP A 230 -17.04 -12.05 17.12
N LEU A 231 -15.94 -12.50 17.73
CA LEU A 231 -15.85 -13.84 18.33
C LEU A 231 -16.88 -14.04 19.45
N VAL A 232 -17.24 -13.00 20.18
CA VAL A 232 -18.28 -13.06 21.22
C VAL A 232 -19.68 -13.11 20.58
N GLU A 233 -19.91 -12.24 19.58
CA GLU A 233 -21.19 -12.16 18.88
C GLU A 233 -21.50 -13.46 18.12
N ILE A 234 -20.54 -13.99 17.36
CA ILE A 234 -20.74 -15.21 16.56
C ILE A 234 -21.10 -16.41 17.43
N ARG A 235 -20.63 -16.47 18.69
CA ARG A 235 -20.99 -17.55 19.62
C ARG A 235 -22.47 -17.56 19.95
N ILE A 236 -23.11 -16.38 20.06
CA ILE A 236 -24.56 -16.24 20.31
C ILE A 236 -25.35 -16.61 19.05
N VAL A 237 -24.86 -16.12 17.90
CA VAL A 237 -25.44 -16.38 16.59
C VAL A 237 -25.42 -17.87 16.26
N CYS A 238 -24.32 -18.58 16.57
CA CYS A 238 -24.22 -20.04 16.40
C CYS A 238 -25.43 -20.75 17.01
N ARG A 239 -25.79 -20.43 18.25
CA ARG A 239 -26.93 -21.08 18.92
C ARG A 239 -28.21 -20.96 18.11
N ASN A 240 -28.50 -19.76 17.64
CA ASN A 240 -29.71 -19.46 16.88
C ASN A 240 -29.71 -20.15 15.51
N LEU A 241 -28.55 -20.15 14.83
CA LEU A 241 -28.38 -20.84 13.55
C LEU A 241 -28.58 -22.34 13.69
N GLY A 242 -28.00 -22.95 14.72
CA GLY A 242 -28.18 -24.38 14.97
C GLY A 242 -29.63 -24.73 15.31
N GLN A 243 -30.30 -23.91 16.12
CA GLN A 243 -31.72 -24.10 16.42
C GLN A 243 -32.59 -23.99 15.17
N LEU A 244 -32.32 -23.02 14.29
CA LEU A 244 -33.02 -22.83 13.04
C LEU A 244 -32.75 -23.99 12.06
N ALA A 245 -31.50 -24.43 11.93
CA ALA A 245 -31.11 -25.53 11.05
C ALA A 245 -31.70 -26.88 11.51
N ILE A 246 -31.76 -27.12 12.82
CA ILE A 246 -32.43 -28.31 13.38
C ILE A 246 -33.96 -28.19 13.22
N GLY A 247 -34.53 -27.00 13.40
CA GLY A 247 -35.95 -26.72 13.17
C GLY A 247 -36.37 -26.91 11.70
N GLN A 248 -35.50 -26.57 10.75
CA GLN A 248 -35.73 -26.87 9.34
C GLN A 248 -35.71 -28.38 9.07
N ALA A 249 -34.79 -29.12 9.70
CA ALA A 249 -34.75 -30.57 9.59
C ALA A 249 -35.99 -31.23 10.20
N SER A 250 -36.51 -30.71 11.32
CA SER A 250 -37.74 -31.20 11.94
C SER A 250 -38.97 -30.91 11.06
N ALA A 251 -39.11 -29.70 10.52
CA ALA A 251 -40.19 -29.33 9.62
C ALA A 251 -40.14 -30.14 8.31
N ALA A 252 -38.95 -30.42 7.79
CA ALA A 252 -38.78 -31.30 6.62
C ALA A 252 -39.22 -32.73 6.92
N ARG A 253 -38.88 -33.26 8.11
CA ARG A 253 -39.32 -34.59 8.56
C ARG A 253 -40.84 -34.66 8.73
N GLN A 254 -41.47 -33.61 9.28
CA GLN A 254 -42.92 -33.52 9.42
C GLN A 254 -43.63 -33.53 8.07
N ARG A 255 -43.15 -32.72 7.11
CA ARG A 255 -43.69 -32.72 5.73
C ARG A 255 -43.56 -34.08 5.06
N GLU A 256 -42.42 -34.77 5.22
CA GLU A 256 -42.25 -36.12 4.67
C GLU A 256 -43.23 -37.13 5.30
N GLU A 257 -43.49 -37.03 6.61
CA GLU A 257 -44.45 -37.92 7.28
C GLU A 257 -45.90 -37.64 6.85
N GLU A 258 -46.29 -36.37 6.72
CA GLU A 258 -47.61 -35.98 6.23
C GLU A 258 -47.87 -36.50 4.82
N LEU A 259 -46.88 -36.41 3.93
CA LEU A 259 -46.96 -36.97 2.57
C LEU A 259 -47.15 -38.49 2.61
N ARG A 260 -46.45 -39.20 3.51
CA ARG A 260 -46.62 -40.65 3.66
C ARG A 260 -47.97 -41.05 4.23
N ILE A 261 -48.54 -40.25 5.13
CA ILE A 261 -49.88 -40.49 5.65
C ILE A 261 -50.91 -40.30 4.52
N LYS A 262 -50.80 -39.21 3.75
CA LYS A 262 -51.66 -38.97 2.58
C LYS A 262 -51.53 -40.10 1.55
N GLN A 263 -50.31 -40.57 1.29
CA GLN A 263 -50.08 -41.70 0.39
C GLN A 263 -50.75 -42.99 0.91
N ARG A 264 -50.60 -43.32 2.20
CA ARG A 264 -51.26 -44.48 2.80
C ARG A 264 -52.79 -44.38 2.73
N GLN A 265 -53.34 -43.19 2.96
CA GLN A 265 -54.79 -42.95 2.84
C GLN A 265 -55.28 -43.12 1.40
N ALA A 266 -54.53 -42.65 0.41
CA ALA A 266 -54.85 -42.85 -1.01
C ALA A 266 -54.79 -44.35 -1.40
N GLU A 267 -53.78 -45.09 -0.90
CA GLU A 267 -53.66 -46.53 -1.09
C GLU A 267 -54.80 -47.31 -0.41
N GLU A 268 -55.23 -46.91 0.78
CA GLU A 268 -56.36 -47.53 1.49
C GLU A 268 -57.72 -47.23 0.83
N GLN A 269 -57.92 -46.00 0.33
CA GLN A 269 -59.12 -45.62 -0.43
C GLN A 269 -59.18 -46.35 -1.77
N SER A 270 -58.05 -46.53 -2.44
CA SER A 270 -57.93 -47.31 -3.68
C SER A 270 -58.30 -48.79 -3.48
N ARG A 271 -58.01 -49.36 -2.30
CA ARG A 271 -58.39 -50.74 -1.96
C ARG A 271 -59.88 -50.93 -1.66
N LEU A 272 -60.62 -49.87 -1.33
CA LEU A 272 -62.04 -49.91 -1.01
C LEU A 272 -62.93 -49.61 -2.24
N SER A 273 -62.40 -48.93 -3.25
CA SER A 273 -63.12 -48.66 -4.50
C SER A 273 -62.78 -49.70 -5.57
N SER A 274 -63.48 -50.83 -5.55
CA SER A 274 -63.56 -51.71 -6.73
C SER A 274 -64.56 -51.14 -7.73
N ARG A 275 -64.15 -50.08 -8.44
CA ARG A 275 -64.53 -49.71 -9.83
C ARG A 275 -64.02 -48.31 -10.16
N ASP A 276 -63.15 -48.26 -11.17
CA ASP A 276 -62.81 -47.12 -12.01
C ASP A 276 -62.51 -45.79 -11.29
N CYS A 277 -61.23 -45.57 -10.96
CA CYS A 277 -60.70 -44.21 -10.80
C CYS A 277 -59.70 -43.93 -11.93
N VAL A 278 -60.13 -43.05 -12.83
CA VAL A 278 -59.30 -42.34 -13.81
C VAL A 278 -58.24 -41.57 -13.03
N TYR A 279 -56.98 -41.76 -13.39
CA TYR A 279 -55.86 -40.98 -12.88
C TYR A 279 -56.05 -39.51 -13.27
N ALA A 280 -56.62 -38.70 -12.37
CA ALA A 280 -56.35 -37.29 -12.35
C ALA A 280 -55.03 -37.11 -11.60
N LEU A 281 -53.92 -37.09 -12.36
CA LEU A 281 -52.72 -36.40 -11.91
C LEU A 281 -53.12 -34.93 -11.81
N GLU A 282 -53.63 -34.52 -10.66
CA GLU A 282 -53.46 -33.13 -10.25
C GLU A 282 -51.94 -32.98 -10.04
N GLU A 283 -51.28 -32.54 -11.10
CA GLU A 283 -50.04 -31.80 -11.00
C GLU A 283 -50.37 -30.59 -10.12
N ASP A 284 -50.29 -30.77 -8.80
CA ASP A 284 -50.01 -29.66 -7.91
C ASP A 284 -48.68 -29.10 -8.40
N ASP A 285 -48.80 -28.05 -9.19
CA ASP A 285 -47.79 -27.05 -9.49
C ASP A 285 -47.29 -26.46 -8.16
N ASP A 286 -46.52 -27.26 -7.42
CA ASP A 286 -45.55 -26.80 -6.45
C ASP A 286 -44.15 -26.99 -7.03
N GLY A 287 -43.99 -26.49 -8.27
CA GLY A 287 -42.69 -26.16 -8.88
C GLY A 287 -41.90 -25.09 -8.11
N ASN A 288 -42.26 -24.81 -6.85
CA ASN A 288 -41.55 -23.93 -5.94
C ASN A 288 -41.09 -24.62 -4.63
N SER A 289 -41.23 -25.95 -4.51
CA SER A 289 -40.75 -26.68 -3.33
C SER A 289 -39.25 -27.05 -3.43
N GLY A 290 -38.39 -26.16 -2.94
CA GLY A 290 -37.15 -26.58 -2.27
C GLY A 290 -35.83 -26.02 -2.77
N MET A 291 -35.82 -25.23 -3.85
CA MET A 291 -34.76 -24.23 -4.08
C MET A 291 -35.16 -22.91 -3.42
N VAL A 292 -35.58 -22.97 -2.15
CA VAL A 292 -35.26 -21.86 -1.27
C VAL A 292 -33.75 -21.98 -1.11
N GLU A 293 -33.05 -21.31 -2.01
CA GLU A 293 -31.68 -20.83 -1.80
C GLU A 293 -31.56 -20.59 -0.31
N SER A 294 -30.69 -21.37 0.34
CA SER A 294 -30.44 -21.22 1.76
C SER A 294 -30.15 -19.75 1.97
N GLY A 295 -31.10 -19.05 2.60
CA GLY A 295 -31.17 -17.60 2.54
C GLY A 295 -29.80 -17.00 2.69
N GLU A 296 -29.45 -16.09 1.76
CA GLU A 296 -28.29 -15.20 1.83
C GLU A 296 -28.34 -14.26 3.05
N ASP A 297 -29.02 -14.66 4.12
CA ASP A 297 -29.20 -13.92 5.34
C ASP A 297 -28.88 -14.87 6.50
N GLY A 298 -27.91 -14.50 7.32
CA GLY A 298 -27.74 -15.25 8.56
C GLY A 298 -26.79 -14.62 9.55
N PHE A 299 -25.67 -14.07 9.09
CA PHE A 299 -24.68 -13.41 9.95
C PHE A 299 -23.54 -12.81 9.13
N ASP A 300 -23.00 -11.70 9.63
CA ASP A 300 -21.94 -10.96 8.97
C ASP A 300 -20.57 -11.59 9.25
N LEU A 301 -19.91 -12.08 8.19
CA LEU A 301 -18.52 -12.54 8.19
C LEU A 301 -17.55 -11.42 7.77
N THR A 302 -18.05 -10.25 7.40
CA THR A 302 -17.23 -9.10 6.98
C THR A 302 -16.17 -8.73 8.03
N PRO A 303 -16.45 -8.69 9.34
CA PRO A 303 -15.42 -8.39 10.34
C PRO A 303 -14.28 -9.42 10.33
N LEU A 304 -14.60 -10.71 10.17
CA LEU A 304 -13.62 -11.79 10.06
C LEU A 304 -12.76 -11.63 8.81
N TYR A 305 -13.38 -11.44 7.64
CA TYR A 305 -12.66 -11.34 6.37
C TYR A 305 -11.86 -10.06 6.24
N ARG A 306 -12.39 -8.94 6.74
CA ARG A 306 -11.65 -7.69 6.84
C ARG A 306 -10.44 -7.86 7.76
N ALA A 307 -10.60 -8.53 8.91
CA ALA A 307 -9.49 -8.81 9.79
C ALA A 307 -8.43 -9.69 9.13
N TYR A 308 -8.84 -10.78 8.49
CA TYR A 308 -7.93 -11.68 7.78
C TYR A 308 -7.16 -10.96 6.66
N HIS A 309 -7.86 -10.21 5.81
CA HIS A 309 -7.25 -9.48 4.69
C HIS A 309 -6.29 -8.37 5.15
N ILE A 310 -6.60 -7.69 6.26
CA ILE A 310 -5.68 -6.71 6.84
C ILE A 310 -4.42 -7.39 7.39
N HIS A 311 -4.55 -8.55 8.06
CA HIS A 311 -3.40 -9.30 8.54
C HIS A 311 -2.55 -9.89 7.40
N GLN A 312 -3.17 -10.26 6.27
CA GLN A 312 -2.46 -10.61 5.04
C GLN A 312 -1.65 -9.42 4.51
N THR A 313 -2.26 -8.23 4.44
CA THR A 313 -1.59 -7.00 3.99
C THR A 313 -0.40 -6.62 4.90
N LEU A 314 -0.50 -6.89 6.20
CA LEU A 314 0.57 -6.66 7.18
C LEU A 314 1.66 -7.76 7.21
N GLY A 315 1.46 -8.89 6.52
CA GLY A 315 2.39 -10.02 6.51
C GLY A 315 2.28 -10.94 7.73
N PHE A 316 1.19 -10.89 8.50
CA PHE A 316 0.97 -11.70 9.71
C PHE A 316 -0.09 -12.81 9.52
N GLU A 317 -0.28 -13.29 8.30
CA GLU A 317 -1.32 -14.27 7.94
C GLU A 317 -1.29 -15.53 8.81
N ALA A 318 -0.15 -16.22 8.88
CA ALA A 318 -0.02 -17.48 9.64
C ALA A 318 -0.31 -17.29 11.15
N ARG A 319 0.05 -16.12 11.70
CA ARG A 319 -0.24 -15.78 13.10
C ARG A 319 -1.75 -15.62 13.32
N PHE A 320 -2.44 -14.98 12.38
CA PHE A 320 -3.89 -14.80 12.45
C PHE A 320 -4.65 -16.11 12.27
N GLN A 321 -4.26 -16.97 11.31
CA GLN A 321 -4.86 -18.30 11.12
C GLN A 321 -4.77 -19.13 12.42
N LYS A 322 -3.58 -19.19 13.02
CA LYS A 322 -3.38 -19.86 14.30
C LYS A 322 -4.22 -19.24 15.42
N TYR A 323 -4.29 -17.91 15.48
CA TYR A 323 -5.10 -17.21 16.48
C TYR A 323 -6.59 -17.53 16.31
N TYR A 324 -7.12 -17.52 15.09
CA TYR A 324 -8.49 -17.90 14.79
C TYR A 324 -8.78 -19.33 15.25
N PHE A 325 -7.97 -20.29 14.80
CA PHE A 325 -8.17 -21.71 15.11
C PHE A 325 -8.14 -21.99 16.62
N GLU A 326 -7.15 -21.47 17.35
CA GLU A 326 -7.04 -21.67 18.80
C GLU A 326 -8.22 -21.06 19.57
N ASN A 327 -8.69 -19.86 19.18
CA ASN A 327 -9.86 -19.25 19.81
C ASN A 327 -11.14 -20.05 19.54
N ARG A 328 -11.36 -20.50 18.30
CA ARG A 328 -12.55 -21.31 17.94
C ARG A 328 -12.53 -22.66 18.63
N LYS A 329 -11.37 -23.31 18.73
CA LYS A 329 -11.17 -24.55 19.50
C LYS A 329 -11.44 -24.36 21.00
N LEU A 330 -11.02 -23.24 21.57
CA LEU A 330 -11.28 -22.89 22.97
C LEU A 330 -12.77 -22.64 23.20
N GLN A 331 -13.45 -21.90 22.31
CA GLN A 331 -14.89 -21.67 22.36
C GLN A 331 -15.66 -23.01 22.38
N LEU A 332 -15.37 -23.88 21.41
CA LEU A 332 -15.96 -25.22 21.34
C LEU A 332 -15.73 -26.01 22.62
N THR A 333 -14.50 -26.03 23.14
CA THR A 333 -14.16 -26.76 24.37
C THR A 333 -14.88 -26.18 25.60
N SER A 334 -15.05 -24.87 25.67
CA SER A 334 -15.77 -24.20 26.76
C SER A 334 -17.28 -24.45 26.70
N ASP A 335 -17.87 -24.52 25.50
CA ASP A 335 -19.30 -24.82 25.29
C ASP A 335 -19.67 -26.21 25.85
N PHE A 336 -18.73 -27.17 25.83
CA PHE A 336 -18.94 -28.48 26.46
C PHE A 336 -18.96 -28.44 28.00
N GLN A 337 -18.26 -27.51 28.64
CA GLN A 337 -18.14 -27.45 30.12
C GLN A 337 -19.37 -26.82 30.80
N VAL A 338 -20.01 -25.85 30.13
CA VAL A 338 -21.16 -25.09 30.67
C VAL A 338 -22.40 -25.97 30.87
N SER A 339 -22.50 -27.09 30.16
CA SER A 339 -23.65 -28.02 30.22
C SER A 339 -23.85 -28.72 31.58
N SER A 340 -22.92 -28.57 32.53
CA SER A 340 -22.96 -29.21 33.85
C SER A 340 -23.85 -28.49 34.90
N MET A 341 -24.25 -27.23 34.65
CA MET A 341 -24.96 -26.41 35.65
C MET A 341 -26.49 -26.48 35.57
N THR A 342 -27.04 -27.04 34.47
CA THR A 342 -28.49 -27.16 34.26
C THR A 342 -28.86 -28.63 34.08
N PRO A 343 -30.07 -29.08 34.48
CA PRO A 343 -30.54 -30.41 34.17
C PRO A 343 -30.45 -30.66 32.66
N PHE A 344 -29.72 -31.71 32.25
CA PHE A 344 -29.44 -31.99 30.84
C PHE A 344 -30.71 -32.08 29.98
N LEU A 345 -31.81 -32.56 30.56
CA LEU A 345 -33.09 -32.66 29.86
C LEU A 345 -33.65 -31.30 29.43
N GLU A 346 -33.39 -30.22 30.16
CA GLU A 346 -33.85 -28.88 29.81
C GLU A 346 -32.89 -28.18 28.84
N SER A 347 -31.61 -28.50 28.92
CA SER A 347 -30.54 -27.85 28.14
C SER A 347 -30.08 -28.62 26.91
N HIS A 348 -30.51 -29.87 26.67
CA HIS A 348 -30.05 -30.67 25.54
C HIS A 348 -30.25 -29.98 24.18
N GLN A 349 -31.38 -29.28 23.99
CA GLN A 349 -31.66 -28.58 22.75
C GLN A 349 -30.67 -27.45 22.49
N THR A 350 -30.41 -26.63 23.52
CA THR A 350 -29.48 -25.50 23.39
C THR A 350 -28.04 -25.98 23.26
N PHE A 351 -27.67 -27.08 23.93
CA PHE A 351 -26.37 -27.73 23.80
C PHE A 351 -26.10 -28.22 22.37
N PHE A 352 -26.99 -29.03 21.81
CA PHE A 352 -26.82 -29.55 20.45
C PHE A 352 -26.99 -28.47 19.38
N ALA A 353 -27.87 -27.49 19.58
CA ALA A 353 -27.98 -26.33 18.70
C ALA A 353 -26.69 -25.49 18.69
N GLN A 354 -26.05 -25.27 19.84
CA GLN A 354 -24.79 -24.54 19.90
C GLN A 354 -23.69 -25.23 19.09
N ILE A 355 -23.57 -26.56 19.23
CA ILE A 355 -22.58 -27.35 18.48
C ILE A 355 -22.90 -27.35 16.98
N ALA A 356 -24.17 -27.56 16.62
CA ALA A 356 -24.62 -27.50 15.23
C ALA A 356 -24.26 -26.16 14.59
N GLY A 357 -24.58 -25.06 15.27
CA GLY A 357 -24.28 -23.72 14.82
C GLY A 357 -22.80 -23.44 14.64
N PHE A 358 -21.97 -23.93 15.56
CA PHE A 358 -20.52 -23.82 15.46
C PHE A 358 -20.02 -24.41 14.14
N PHE A 359 -20.39 -25.66 13.83
CA PHE A 359 -19.93 -26.32 12.62
C PHE A 359 -20.55 -25.76 11.34
N ILE A 360 -21.77 -25.20 11.38
CA ILE A 360 -22.35 -24.47 10.25
C ILE A 360 -21.54 -23.21 9.93
N VAL A 361 -21.10 -22.48 10.96
CA VAL A 361 -20.22 -21.30 10.78
C VAL A 361 -18.86 -21.73 10.23
N GLU A 362 -18.22 -22.74 10.81
CA GLU A 362 -16.92 -23.24 10.34
C GLU A 362 -16.98 -23.74 8.90
N ASP A 363 -18.04 -24.43 8.53
CA ASP A 363 -18.27 -24.92 7.17
C ASP A 363 -18.46 -23.77 6.16
N ARG A 364 -19.15 -22.69 6.57
CA ARG A 364 -19.21 -21.46 5.76
C ARG A 364 -17.82 -20.82 5.63
N VAL A 365 -17.10 -20.66 6.74
CA VAL A 365 -15.74 -20.09 6.74
C VAL A 365 -14.77 -20.93 5.91
N LEU A 366 -14.89 -22.26 5.93
CA LEU A 366 -14.08 -23.15 5.11
C LEU A 366 -14.31 -22.91 3.61
N ARG A 367 -15.57 -22.68 3.19
CA ARG A 367 -15.90 -22.41 1.78
C ARG A 367 -15.49 -21.02 1.31
N THR A 368 -15.70 -19.99 2.13
CA THR A 368 -15.54 -18.58 1.71
C THR A 368 -14.30 -17.89 2.28
N GLY A 369 -13.57 -18.53 3.20
CA GLY A 369 -12.45 -17.93 3.94
C GLY A 369 -11.09 -17.95 3.25
N GLY A 370 -11.00 -18.36 1.97
CA GLY A 370 -9.79 -18.21 1.15
C GLY A 370 -8.53 -18.87 1.72
N GLY A 371 -8.67 -19.94 2.52
CA GLY A 371 -7.54 -20.62 3.17
C GLY A 371 -7.33 -20.26 4.66
N LEU A 372 -8.24 -19.50 5.28
CA LEU A 372 -8.18 -19.18 6.71
C LEU A 372 -8.15 -20.43 7.62
N ILE A 373 -8.89 -21.48 7.25
CA ILE A 373 -8.94 -22.77 7.94
C ILE A 373 -8.87 -23.90 6.93
N SER A 374 -8.14 -24.97 7.26
CA SER A 374 -8.04 -26.15 6.42
C SER A 374 -9.16 -27.16 6.70
N LYS A 375 -9.51 -27.95 5.69
CA LYS A 375 -10.51 -29.03 5.84
C LYS A 375 -10.14 -30.01 6.96
N MET A 376 -8.85 -30.36 7.05
CA MET A 376 -8.32 -31.26 8.08
C MET A 376 -8.48 -30.69 9.50
N GLU A 377 -8.31 -29.38 9.68
CA GLU A 377 -8.52 -28.73 10.98
C GLU A 377 -9.98 -28.80 11.42
N VAL A 378 -10.93 -28.55 10.50
CA VAL A 378 -12.37 -28.67 10.80
C VAL A 378 -12.76 -30.11 11.11
N GLU A 379 -12.24 -31.09 10.35
CA GLU A 379 -12.46 -32.52 10.59
C GLU A 379 -11.95 -32.94 11.98
N ASN A 380 -10.74 -32.51 12.37
CA ASN A 380 -10.19 -32.79 13.71
C ASN A 380 -11.03 -32.17 14.84
N LEU A 381 -11.58 -30.96 14.62
CA LEU A 381 -12.50 -30.32 15.57
C LEU A 381 -13.80 -31.12 15.69
N TRP A 382 -14.34 -31.60 14.57
CA TRP A 382 -15.53 -32.43 14.53
C TRP A 382 -15.35 -33.75 15.27
N ASP A 383 -14.25 -34.48 15.02
CA ASP A 383 -13.95 -35.74 15.70
C ASP A 383 -13.86 -35.57 17.22
N THR A 384 -13.21 -34.48 17.65
CA THR A 384 -13.13 -34.13 19.08
C THR A 384 -14.51 -33.80 19.66
N ALA A 385 -15.35 -33.07 18.91
CA ALA A 385 -16.69 -32.71 19.35
C ALA A 385 -17.61 -33.94 19.43
N VAL A 386 -17.60 -34.80 18.42
CA VAL A 386 -18.40 -36.04 18.38
C VAL A 386 -18.01 -36.97 19.49
N SER A 387 -16.71 -37.20 19.73
CA SER A 387 -16.23 -38.02 20.84
C SER A 387 -16.75 -37.52 22.19
N LYS A 388 -16.71 -36.20 22.42
CA LYS A 388 -17.25 -35.57 23.63
C LYS A 388 -18.78 -35.68 23.72
N MET A 389 -19.50 -35.42 22.63
CA MET A 389 -20.96 -35.58 22.59
C MET A 389 -21.38 -37.02 22.90
N CYS A 390 -20.68 -38.01 22.34
CA CYS A 390 -20.91 -39.42 22.62
C CYS A 390 -20.71 -39.73 24.11
N SER A 391 -19.59 -39.28 24.70
CA SER A 391 -19.31 -39.49 26.12
C SER A 391 -20.38 -38.85 27.04
N VAL A 392 -20.83 -37.62 26.72
CA VAL A 392 -21.90 -36.96 27.47
C VAL A 392 -23.21 -37.74 27.33
N LEU A 393 -23.57 -38.16 26.13
CA LEU A 393 -24.79 -38.94 25.90
C LEU A 393 -24.78 -40.29 26.62
N GLU A 394 -23.66 -41.02 26.60
CA GLU A 394 -23.52 -42.30 27.30
C GLU A 394 -23.68 -42.12 28.83
N ASP A 395 -23.05 -41.11 29.42
CA ASP A 395 -23.21 -40.78 30.85
C ASP A 395 -24.65 -40.37 31.19
N GLN A 396 -25.25 -39.48 30.41
CA GLN A 396 -26.61 -39.00 30.67
C GLN A 396 -27.66 -40.10 30.48
N PHE A 397 -27.53 -40.93 29.44
CA PHE A 397 -28.42 -42.07 29.23
C PHE A 397 -28.27 -43.14 30.31
N SER A 398 -27.10 -43.31 30.92
CA SER A 398 -26.93 -44.22 32.06
C SER A 398 -27.71 -43.78 33.30
N ARG A 399 -27.87 -42.46 33.50
CA ARG A 399 -28.52 -41.84 34.69
C ARG A 399 -30.03 -41.63 34.54
N MET A 400 -30.58 -41.77 33.33
CA MET A 400 -32.02 -41.59 33.10
C MET A 400 -32.83 -42.85 33.44
N TYR A 401 -34.01 -42.64 34.04
CA TYR A 401 -34.91 -43.69 34.52
C TYR A 401 -36.30 -43.68 33.84
N THR A 402 -36.53 -42.77 32.89
CA THR A 402 -37.84 -42.62 32.22
C THR A 402 -37.67 -42.81 30.71
N ALA A 403 -38.46 -43.72 30.13
CA ALA A 403 -38.38 -44.05 28.70
C ALA A 403 -38.64 -42.81 27.79
N ASN A 404 -39.58 -41.94 28.19
CA ASN A 404 -39.92 -40.72 27.44
C ASN A 404 -38.75 -39.74 27.33
N HIS A 405 -37.92 -39.60 28.37
CA HIS A 405 -36.76 -38.71 28.35
C HIS A 405 -35.69 -39.21 27.37
N LEU A 406 -35.46 -40.53 27.32
CA LEU A 406 -34.54 -41.15 26.34
C LEU A 406 -35.03 -40.92 24.91
N LEU A 407 -36.35 -41.07 24.68
CA LEU A 407 -36.94 -40.87 23.35
C LEU A 407 -36.81 -39.42 22.89
N LEU A 408 -37.10 -38.45 23.76
CA LEU A 408 -36.99 -37.02 23.44
C LEU A 408 -35.57 -36.63 22.99
N ILE A 409 -34.55 -37.07 23.75
CA ILE A 409 -33.16 -36.77 23.41
C ILE A 409 -32.72 -37.53 22.16
N LYS A 410 -33.12 -38.81 22.01
CA LYS A 410 -32.86 -39.59 20.80
C LYS A 410 -33.42 -38.89 19.56
N ASP A 411 -34.63 -38.35 19.63
CA ASP A 411 -35.26 -37.64 18.53
C ASP A 411 -34.49 -36.39 18.16
N TYR A 412 -34.06 -35.60 19.15
CA TYR A 412 -33.27 -34.40 18.92
C TYR A 412 -31.88 -34.71 18.34
N VAL A 413 -31.17 -35.72 18.86
CA VAL A 413 -29.87 -36.17 18.32
C VAL A 413 -30.02 -36.71 16.90
N SER A 414 -31.13 -37.38 16.60
CA SER A 414 -31.43 -37.84 15.24
C SER A 414 -31.64 -36.67 14.27
N LEU A 415 -32.34 -35.61 14.71
CA LEU A 415 -32.49 -34.38 13.93
C LEU A 415 -31.15 -33.68 13.71
N LEU A 416 -30.33 -33.55 14.75
CA LEU A 416 -28.95 -33.07 14.64
C LEU A 416 -28.18 -33.86 13.59
N GLY A 417 -28.33 -35.19 13.58
CA GLY A 417 -27.67 -36.06 12.62
C GLY A 417 -28.08 -35.80 11.17
N VAL A 418 -29.36 -35.54 10.91
CA VAL A 418 -29.83 -35.10 9.57
C VAL A 418 -29.19 -33.77 9.20
N THR A 419 -29.22 -32.80 10.11
CA THR A 419 -28.68 -31.46 9.88
C THR A 419 -27.20 -31.51 9.55
N MET A 420 -26.38 -32.17 10.38
CA MET A 420 -24.92 -32.25 10.20
C MET A 420 -24.52 -33.04 8.95
N ARG A 421 -25.27 -34.09 8.59
CA ARG A 421 -25.04 -34.86 7.36
C ARG A 421 -25.22 -34.00 6.10
N ARG A 422 -26.14 -33.03 6.11
CA ARG A 422 -26.32 -32.07 5.01
C ARG A 422 -25.07 -31.23 4.76
N TYR A 423 -24.30 -30.95 5.80
CA TYR A 423 -23.03 -30.22 5.73
C TYR A 423 -21.81 -31.13 5.53
N GLY A 424 -22.03 -32.44 5.29
CA GLY A 424 -20.96 -33.39 4.98
C GLY A 424 -20.22 -33.96 6.19
N PHE A 425 -20.72 -33.77 7.41
CA PHE A 425 -20.11 -34.31 8.62
C PHE A 425 -20.56 -35.76 8.91
N PRO A 426 -19.64 -36.68 9.26
CA PRO A 426 -19.97 -38.05 9.61
C PRO A 426 -20.66 -38.12 10.98
N ILE A 427 -21.74 -38.90 11.09
CA ILE A 427 -22.59 -38.99 12.29
C ILE A 427 -22.66 -40.40 12.90
N ASP A 428 -21.96 -41.37 12.29
CA ASP A 428 -22.13 -42.79 12.61
C ASP A 428 -21.85 -43.10 14.09
N ALA A 429 -20.83 -42.47 14.68
CA ALA A 429 -20.51 -42.62 16.10
C ALA A 429 -21.65 -42.20 17.04
N LEU A 430 -22.41 -41.14 16.70
CA LEU A 430 -23.57 -40.72 17.51
C LEU A 430 -24.74 -41.69 17.34
N LEU A 431 -24.97 -42.20 16.13
CA LEU A 431 -26.00 -43.21 15.87
C LEU A 431 -25.70 -44.52 16.60
N ASP A 432 -24.43 -44.91 16.69
CA ASP A 432 -24.00 -46.08 17.43
C ASP A 432 -24.31 -45.97 18.92
N VAL A 433 -24.05 -44.81 19.54
CA VAL A 433 -24.43 -44.55 20.94
C VAL A 433 -25.94 -44.67 21.13
N LEU A 434 -26.75 -44.06 20.25
CA LEU A 434 -28.21 -44.20 20.31
C LEU A 434 -28.66 -45.66 20.19
N SER A 435 -27.95 -46.47 19.39
CA SER A 435 -28.27 -47.89 19.20
C SER A 435 -27.96 -48.73 20.45
N LYS A 436 -26.84 -48.46 21.13
CA LYS A 436 -26.42 -49.18 22.35
C LYS A 436 -27.41 -49.01 23.51
N HIS A 437 -28.01 -47.83 23.64
CA HIS A 437 -28.99 -47.55 24.70
C HIS A 437 -30.43 -47.95 24.34
N ARG A 438 -30.63 -48.61 23.20
CA ARG A 438 -31.94 -49.12 22.78
C ARG A 438 -32.48 -50.16 23.76
N ASP A 439 -31.66 -51.07 24.25
CA ASP A 439 -32.13 -52.14 25.13
C ASP A 439 -32.60 -51.57 26.47
N LYS A 440 -31.87 -50.60 27.02
CA LYS A 440 -32.27 -49.85 28.21
C LYS A 440 -33.64 -49.18 28.06
N TYR A 441 -33.94 -48.60 26.89
CA TYR A 441 -35.26 -48.02 26.62
C TYR A 441 -36.37 -49.09 26.70
N HIS A 442 -36.15 -50.27 26.13
CA HIS A 442 -37.14 -51.37 26.19
C HIS A 442 -37.27 -51.93 27.61
N GLU A 443 -36.19 -52.00 28.39
CA GLU A 443 -36.23 -52.39 29.79
C GLU A 443 -37.06 -51.41 30.64
N LEU A 444 -36.88 -50.11 30.45
CA LEU A 444 -37.65 -49.08 31.15
C LEU A 444 -39.14 -49.15 30.80
N LEU A 445 -39.49 -49.26 29.50
CA LEU A 445 -40.88 -49.45 29.07
C LEU A 445 -41.51 -50.72 29.66
N LEU A 446 -40.74 -51.81 29.72
CA LEU A 446 -41.21 -53.06 30.33
C LEU A 446 -41.42 -52.94 31.83
N SER A 447 -40.54 -52.21 32.52
CA SER A 447 -40.68 -51.92 33.96
C SER A 447 -41.94 -51.10 34.24
N ASP A 448 -42.18 -50.05 33.44
CA ASP A 448 -43.38 -49.21 33.57
C ASP A 448 -44.67 -50.00 33.27
N CYS A 449 -44.67 -50.81 32.22
CA CYS A 449 -45.79 -51.70 31.88
C CYS A 449 -46.10 -52.69 33.02
N ARG A 450 -45.07 -53.33 33.60
CA ARG A 450 -45.24 -54.22 34.77
C ARG A 450 -45.84 -53.50 35.97
N LYS A 451 -45.39 -52.27 36.24
CA LYS A 451 -45.90 -51.45 37.34
C LYS A 451 -47.38 -51.10 37.12
N GLN A 452 -47.75 -50.65 35.94
CA GLN A 452 -49.15 -50.32 35.60
C GLN A 452 -50.07 -51.54 35.69
N ILE A 453 -49.61 -52.71 35.22
CA ILE A 453 -50.37 -53.97 35.35
C ILE A 453 -50.54 -54.36 36.83
N ALA A 454 -49.49 -54.23 37.65
CA ALA A 454 -49.57 -54.54 39.07
C ALA A 454 -50.52 -53.59 39.83
N GLU A 455 -50.52 -52.30 39.48
CA GLU A 455 -51.46 -51.31 40.03
C GLU A 455 -52.91 -51.61 39.61
N ALA A 456 -53.13 -51.96 38.35
CA ALA A 456 -54.47 -52.36 37.85
C ALA A 456 -54.98 -53.61 38.58
N LEU A 457 -54.13 -54.62 38.79
CA LEU A 457 -54.47 -55.84 39.54
C LEU A 457 -54.75 -55.57 41.03
N ALA A 458 -54.00 -54.66 41.66
CA ALA A 458 -54.18 -54.32 43.07
C ALA A 458 -55.44 -53.49 43.33
N ALA A 459 -55.88 -52.69 42.35
CA ALA A 459 -57.08 -51.88 42.44
C ALA A 459 -58.37 -52.67 42.20
N ASP A 460 -58.29 -53.89 41.66
CA ASP A 460 -59.45 -54.69 41.30
C ASP A 460 -60.05 -55.46 42.48
N LYS A 461 -61.38 -55.57 42.46
CA LYS A 461 -62.16 -56.40 43.38
C LYS A 461 -62.44 -57.80 42.82
N PHE A 462 -62.05 -58.05 41.57
CA PHE A 462 -62.23 -59.32 40.84
C PHE A 462 -63.71 -59.73 40.67
N GLU A 463 -64.59 -58.73 40.53
CA GLU A 463 -66.01 -58.95 40.24
C GLU A 463 -66.27 -58.95 38.73
N GLN A 464 -67.30 -59.66 38.30
CA GLN A 464 -67.71 -59.67 36.88
C GLN A 464 -68.10 -58.27 36.42
N MET A 465 -67.60 -57.86 35.25
CA MET A 465 -67.85 -56.53 34.72
C MET A 465 -69.28 -56.40 34.16
N TYR A 466 -70.04 -55.42 34.66
CA TYR A 466 -71.40 -55.11 34.20
C TYR A 466 -71.38 -53.94 33.21
N MET A 467 -71.86 -54.18 31.99
CA MET A 467 -71.96 -53.15 30.93
C MET A 467 -73.42 -52.83 30.63
N LYS A 468 -73.79 -51.56 30.80
CA LYS A 468 -75.18 -51.11 30.64
C LYS A 468 -75.49 -50.62 29.22
N LYS A 469 -74.46 -50.21 28.47
CA LYS A 469 -74.60 -49.58 27.15
C LYS A 469 -73.68 -50.23 26.12
N GLU A 470 -74.10 -50.14 24.86
CA GLU A 470 -73.34 -50.64 23.70
C GLU A 470 -71.95 -50.00 23.56
N TYR A 471 -71.80 -48.71 23.89
CA TYR A 471 -70.50 -48.02 23.87
C TYR A 471 -69.48 -48.65 24.84
N GLU A 472 -69.91 -49.04 26.04
CA GLU A 472 -69.03 -49.68 27.04
C GLU A 472 -68.56 -51.05 26.55
N TYR A 473 -69.42 -51.79 25.86
CA TYR A 473 -69.10 -53.05 25.22
C TYR A 473 -68.15 -52.88 24.03
N SER A 474 -68.37 -51.85 23.20
CA SER A 474 -67.49 -51.52 22.10
C SER A 474 -66.08 -51.19 22.58
N MET A 475 -65.97 -50.35 23.61
CA MET A 475 -64.69 -49.90 24.16
C MET A 475 -63.92 -51.01 24.88
N ASN A 476 -64.60 -51.88 25.64
CA ASN A 476 -63.92 -52.88 26.50
C ASN A 476 -63.86 -54.29 25.91
N VAL A 477 -64.78 -54.66 25.00
CA VAL A 477 -64.86 -56.02 24.44
C VAL A 477 -64.52 -56.03 22.95
N LEU A 478 -65.20 -55.21 22.14
CA LEU A 478 -64.98 -55.19 20.68
C LEU A 478 -63.61 -54.63 20.31
N SER A 479 -63.17 -53.57 20.98
CA SER A 479 -61.88 -52.93 20.69
C SER A 479 -60.70 -53.89 20.89
N PHE A 480 -60.83 -54.88 21.77
CA PHE A 480 -59.80 -55.89 22.07
C PHE A 480 -60.12 -57.28 21.49
N GLN A 481 -61.22 -57.42 20.73
CA GLN A 481 -61.67 -58.69 20.15
C GLN A 481 -61.92 -59.80 21.18
N LEU A 482 -62.41 -59.45 22.38
CA LEU A 482 -62.68 -60.38 23.49
C LEU A 482 -64.05 -61.09 23.37
N GLN A 483 -64.70 -61.02 22.21
CA GLN A 483 -66.03 -61.58 21.97
C GLN A 483 -66.00 -63.10 21.75
N THR A 484 -66.94 -63.81 22.36
CA THR A 484 -67.10 -65.27 22.19
C THR A 484 -68.00 -65.64 21.01
N SER A 485 -68.81 -64.69 20.51
CA SER A 485 -69.79 -64.90 19.43
C SER A 485 -69.95 -63.65 18.57
N ASN A 486 -70.22 -63.82 17.26
CA ASN A 486 -70.40 -62.73 16.29
C ASN A 486 -71.77 -62.02 16.38
N ILE A 487 -72.58 -62.32 17.40
CA ILE A 487 -73.92 -61.77 17.60
C ILE A 487 -73.86 -60.75 18.74
N MET A 488 -74.45 -59.56 18.53
CA MET A 488 -74.50 -58.50 19.52
C MET A 488 -75.34 -58.93 20.74
N PRO A 489 -74.79 -58.89 21.97
CA PRO A 489 -75.50 -59.32 23.15
C PRO A 489 -76.61 -58.34 23.58
N ALA A 490 -77.61 -58.84 24.31
CA ALA A 490 -78.61 -58.00 24.96
C ALA A 490 -78.00 -57.29 26.20
N PHE A 491 -78.36 -56.02 26.40
CA PHE A 491 -77.90 -55.21 27.53
C PHE A 491 -78.92 -55.22 28.68
N PRO A 492 -78.48 -55.27 29.96
CA PRO A 492 -77.10 -55.20 30.43
C PRO A 492 -76.32 -56.51 30.21
N PHE A 493 -75.11 -56.40 29.68
CA PHE A 493 -74.23 -57.53 29.41
C PHE A 493 -73.28 -57.74 30.58
N VAL A 494 -73.16 -58.98 31.06
CA VAL A 494 -72.22 -59.37 32.11
C VAL A 494 -71.05 -60.11 31.45
N ALA A 495 -69.84 -59.56 31.56
CA ALA A 495 -68.66 -60.19 30.98
C ALA A 495 -68.16 -61.36 31.85
N PRO A 496 -67.56 -62.39 31.25
CA PRO A 496 -66.94 -63.51 31.98
C PRO A 496 -65.59 -63.13 32.65
N PHE A 497 -65.26 -61.85 32.68
CA PHE A 497 -64.01 -61.31 33.21
C PHE A 497 -64.26 -59.99 33.98
N SER A 498 -63.32 -59.61 34.84
CA SER A 498 -63.34 -58.34 35.57
C SER A 498 -62.83 -57.18 34.70
N SER A 499 -62.98 -55.94 35.20
CA SER A 499 -62.49 -54.73 34.51
C SER A 499 -60.98 -54.76 34.24
N THR A 500 -60.22 -55.53 35.02
CA THR A 500 -58.77 -55.71 34.86
C THR A 500 -58.37 -56.27 33.51
N VAL A 501 -59.18 -57.14 32.88
CA VAL A 501 -58.81 -57.74 31.59
C VAL A 501 -58.75 -56.67 30.48
N PRO A 502 -59.81 -55.88 30.24
CA PRO A 502 -59.75 -54.70 29.37
C PRO A 502 -58.67 -53.67 29.76
N ASP A 503 -58.47 -53.41 31.05
CA ASP A 503 -57.43 -52.49 31.54
C ASP A 503 -56.01 -52.97 31.17
N CYS A 504 -55.72 -54.25 31.41
CA CYS A 504 -54.45 -54.87 31.04
C CYS A 504 -54.26 -54.87 29.51
N CYS A 505 -55.31 -55.14 28.73
CA CYS A 505 -55.24 -55.07 27.27
C CYS A 505 -54.96 -53.64 26.78
N ARG A 506 -55.51 -52.60 27.43
CA ARG A 506 -55.16 -51.18 27.17
C ARG A 506 -53.69 -50.90 27.46
N ILE A 507 -53.19 -51.32 28.62
CA ILE A 507 -51.78 -51.12 29.01
C ILE A 507 -50.83 -51.83 28.02
N VAL A 508 -51.12 -53.08 27.65
CA VAL A 508 -50.30 -53.83 26.67
C VAL A 508 -50.37 -53.20 25.28
N ARG A 509 -51.54 -52.70 24.84
CA ARG A 509 -51.67 -51.96 23.58
C ARG A 509 -50.80 -50.70 23.60
N SER A 510 -50.88 -49.89 24.65
CA SER A 510 -50.03 -48.70 24.83
C SER A 510 -48.55 -49.07 24.80
N PHE A 511 -48.14 -50.12 25.52
CA PHE A 511 -46.76 -50.62 25.49
C PHE A 511 -46.31 -51.03 24.07
N ILE A 512 -47.17 -51.71 23.31
CA ILE A 512 -46.88 -52.09 21.93
C ILE A 512 -46.72 -50.83 21.07
N GLU A 513 -47.64 -49.87 21.18
CA GLU A 513 -47.60 -48.59 20.47
C GLU A 513 -46.32 -47.82 20.78
N ASP A 514 -45.95 -47.66 22.06
CA ASP A 514 -44.73 -46.99 22.50
C ASP A 514 -43.46 -47.74 22.03
N SER A 515 -43.48 -49.09 22.08
CA SER A 515 -42.38 -49.92 21.56
C SER A 515 -42.24 -49.83 20.04
N THR A 516 -43.34 -49.56 19.32
CA THR A 516 -43.33 -49.33 17.88
C THR A 516 -42.91 -47.91 17.56
N GLN A 517 -43.27 -46.90 18.35
CA GLN A 517 -42.81 -45.53 18.18
C GLN A 517 -41.28 -45.42 18.38
N GLY A 518 -40.74 -46.13 19.37
CA GLY A 518 -39.28 -46.29 19.53
C GLY A 518 -38.60 -47.00 18.35
N ARG A 519 -39.34 -47.81 17.58
CA ARG A 519 -38.88 -48.55 16.38
C ARG A 519 -39.16 -47.81 15.06
N GLU A 520 -40.21 -47.02 14.93
CA GLU A 520 -40.60 -46.27 13.72
C GLU A 520 -39.73 -45.03 13.50
N LEU A 521 -38.91 -44.64 14.48
CA LEU A 521 -37.72 -43.83 14.21
C LEU A 521 -36.72 -44.46 13.24
N LYS A 522 -36.91 -45.73 12.84
CA LYS A 522 -36.30 -46.34 11.63
C LYS A 522 -36.78 -45.70 10.30
N SER A 523 -37.84 -44.90 10.29
CA SER A 523 -38.35 -44.20 9.09
C SER A 523 -37.57 -42.93 8.72
N LEU A 524 -36.62 -42.50 9.54
CA LEU A 524 -35.51 -41.71 9.02
C LEU A 524 -34.71 -42.65 8.10
N LYS A 525 -34.83 -42.45 6.78
CA LYS A 525 -34.04 -43.08 5.69
C LYS A 525 -32.51 -43.10 5.87
N ILE A 526 -32.01 -42.63 7.02
CA ILE A 526 -30.63 -42.65 7.48
C ILE A 526 -30.01 -44.05 7.44
N TRP A 527 -30.80 -45.14 7.56
CA TRP A 527 -30.29 -46.52 7.53
C TRP A 527 -30.49 -47.28 6.20
N THR A 528 -31.27 -46.76 5.25
CA THR A 528 -31.50 -47.47 3.97
C THR A 528 -30.29 -47.46 3.03
N ASN A 529 -29.34 -46.53 3.20
CA ASN A 529 -28.14 -46.46 2.36
C ASN A 529 -26.96 -47.32 2.85
N LEU A 530 -27.04 -47.95 4.03
CA LEU A 530 -25.98 -48.82 4.59
C LEU A 530 -26.31 -50.31 4.51
N GLN A 531 -27.55 -50.69 4.16
CA GLN A 531 -27.94 -52.11 3.99
C GLN A 531 -27.66 -52.70 2.60
N HIS A 532 -26.99 -51.97 1.69
CA HIS A 532 -26.64 -52.51 0.37
C HIS A 532 -25.42 -53.46 0.36
N TYR A 533 -24.81 -53.73 1.52
CA TYR A 533 -23.59 -54.57 1.58
C TYR A 533 -23.67 -55.84 2.44
N ASP A 534 -24.78 -56.15 3.12
CA ASP A 534 -24.78 -57.28 4.06
C ASP A 534 -26.07 -58.10 4.15
N PHE A 535 -26.86 -58.17 3.08
CA PHE A 535 -28.00 -59.10 3.02
C PHE A 535 -28.07 -59.85 1.69
N GLN A 536 -27.01 -60.61 1.40
CA GLN A 536 -27.02 -61.63 0.37
C GLN A 536 -26.59 -62.96 1.02
N VAL A 537 -27.58 -63.81 1.31
CA VAL A 537 -27.62 -65.29 1.51
C VAL A 537 -28.79 -65.52 2.49
N GLY A 538 -29.91 -66.16 2.18
CA GLY A 538 -30.27 -67.04 1.08
C GLY A 538 -31.78 -67.29 1.14
N LEU A 539 -32.47 -67.03 0.04
CA LEU A 539 -33.83 -67.50 -0.20
C LEU A 539 -33.88 -67.88 -1.68
N LEU A 540 -33.65 -69.16 -1.94
CA LEU A 540 -34.05 -69.81 -3.19
C LEU A 540 -35.09 -70.88 -2.84
N SER A 541 -36.13 -70.96 -3.68
CA SER A 541 -37.25 -71.91 -3.67
C SER A 541 -38.31 -71.62 -2.60
N GLN A 542 -39.59 -71.30 -2.88
CA GLN A 542 -40.48 -71.59 -4.02
C GLN A 542 -41.68 -70.62 -3.97
N GLY A 543 -42.34 -70.40 -5.10
CA GLY A 543 -43.48 -69.50 -5.24
C GLY A 543 -44.75 -69.96 -4.51
N ALA A 544 -45.49 -69.01 -3.95
CA ALA A 544 -46.92 -69.10 -3.69
C ALA A 544 -47.51 -67.69 -3.47
N THR A 545 -48.61 -67.41 -4.16
CA THR A 545 -49.48 -66.24 -4.04
C THR A 545 -50.10 -66.11 -2.64
N SER A 546 -49.76 -65.07 -1.89
CA SER A 546 -50.53 -64.41 -0.79
C SER A 546 -49.57 -63.58 0.09
N PRO A 547 -50.02 -62.54 0.83
CA PRO A 547 -49.11 -61.59 1.48
C PRO A 547 -48.60 -62.13 2.84
N PRO A 548 -47.27 -62.33 3.05
CA PRO A 548 -46.75 -62.79 4.33
C PRO A 548 -45.90 -61.68 4.98
N ARG A 549 -46.52 -60.80 5.78
CA ARG A 549 -45.79 -59.96 6.77
C ARG A 549 -46.50 -59.82 8.13
N ARG A 550 -47.77 -60.23 8.27
CA ARG A 550 -48.46 -60.31 9.58
C ARG A 550 -48.22 -61.63 10.32
N ALA A 551 -47.95 -62.73 9.61
CA ALA A 551 -47.82 -64.06 10.23
C ALA A 551 -46.54 -64.25 11.06
N GLU A 552 -45.43 -63.59 10.70
CA GLU A 552 -44.20 -63.62 11.51
C GLU A 552 -44.30 -62.74 12.77
N TRP A 553 -45.06 -61.65 12.72
CA TRP A 553 -45.41 -60.85 13.89
C TRP A 553 -46.28 -61.64 14.89
N CYS A 554 -47.27 -62.40 14.39
CA CYS A 554 -48.05 -63.30 15.24
C CYS A 554 -47.20 -64.43 15.84
N LYS A 555 -46.24 -65.02 15.10
CA LYS A 555 -45.31 -66.02 15.66
C LYS A 555 -44.40 -65.45 16.75
N SER A 556 -44.01 -64.18 16.65
CA SER A 556 -43.26 -63.49 17.69
C SER A 556 -44.14 -63.16 18.91
N MET A 557 -45.41 -62.78 18.70
CA MET A 557 -46.41 -62.65 19.79
C MET A 557 -46.75 -63.98 20.46
N SER A 558 -46.73 -65.12 19.76
CA SER A 558 -46.93 -66.44 20.37
C SER A 558 -45.85 -66.78 21.41
N LYS A 559 -44.63 -66.21 21.29
CA LYS A 559 -43.61 -66.29 22.35
C LYS A 559 -43.87 -65.35 23.53
N TRP A 560 -44.71 -64.33 23.38
CA TRP A 560 -45.14 -63.44 24.48
C TRP A 560 -46.33 -63.99 25.28
N VAL A 561 -47.12 -64.88 24.68
CA VAL A 561 -48.13 -65.70 25.39
C VAL A 561 -47.47 -66.66 26.41
N GLU A 562 -46.16 -66.87 26.33
CA GLU A 562 -45.35 -67.61 27.31
C GLU A 562 -44.75 -66.74 28.43
N LEU A 563 -45.19 -65.49 28.61
CA LEU A 563 -44.88 -64.76 29.85
C LEU A 563 -45.69 -65.38 31.02
N PRO A 564 -45.04 -65.94 32.05
CA PRO A 564 -45.72 -66.57 33.18
C PRO A 564 -46.69 -65.61 33.90
N VAL A 565 -46.50 -64.30 33.77
CA VAL A 565 -47.31 -63.25 34.39
C VAL A 565 -48.72 -63.19 33.80
N LEU A 566 -48.89 -63.36 32.49
CA LEU A 566 -50.21 -63.41 31.83
C LEU A 566 -50.90 -64.75 32.07
N GLN A 567 -50.14 -65.86 32.10
CA GLN A 567 -50.70 -67.16 32.45
C GLN A 567 -51.10 -67.27 33.93
N LEU A 568 -50.38 -66.64 34.87
CA LEU A 568 -50.77 -66.60 36.29
C LEU A 568 -51.98 -65.69 36.52
N GLY A 569 -52.06 -64.53 35.86
CA GLY A 569 -53.21 -63.64 35.98
C GLY A 569 -54.50 -64.26 35.44
N ILE A 570 -54.44 -64.92 34.28
CA ILE A 570 -55.59 -65.58 33.66
C ILE A 570 -55.95 -66.88 34.39
N ARG A 571 -54.99 -67.68 34.89
CA ARG A 571 -55.29 -68.88 35.70
C ARG A 571 -55.85 -68.56 37.08
N ASN A 572 -55.41 -67.48 37.73
CA ASN A 572 -55.95 -67.09 39.04
C ASN A 572 -57.35 -66.47 38.95
N CYS A 573 -57.69 -65.80 37.85
CA CYS A 573 -59.07 -65.33 37.60
C CYS A 573 -60.01 -66.44 37.12
N ALA A 574 -59.51 -67.51 36.50
CA ALA A 574 -60.33 -68.64 36.03
C ALA A 574 -60.53 -69.75 37.08
N MET A 575 -59.95 -69.64 38.28
CA MET A 575 -60.07 -70.63 39.38
C MET A 575 -60.77 -70.09 40.64
N LYS A 576 -61.61 -69.05 40.54
CA LYS A 576 -62.56 -68.69 41.59
C LYS A 576 -63.98 -68.54 41.06
#